data_AF-A0A520C0T5-F1
#
_entry.id   AF-A0A520C0T5-F1
#
_cell.length_a   1.000
_cell.length_b   1.000
_cell.length_c   1.000
_cell.angle_alpha   90.00
_cell.angle_beta   90.00
_cell.angle_gamma   90.00
#
_symmetry.space_group_name_H-M   'P 1'
#
loop_
_entity.id
_entity.type
_entity.pdbx_description
1 polymer ?
#
loop_
_entity_poly.entity_id
_entity_poly.type
_entity_poly.pdbx_seq_one_letter_code
_entity_poly.pdbx_strand_id
1 'polypeptide(L)'
;MPASPPLSRPAAAVAVLASSIIFMAISAWSFAPVWERAFRSDASPVAWLSSALLLTLAAMSLRLMADGGLPRWLGGWMAAAMFLLALDEQFMWHELWKYRCGEWIALCRFETVRELPMLGVAVVGSLTAWALHRALHDRWSRGLLWAGLATGLWAIAVDQLPMPYPVAELEEGFEVLAEALMLAAFMCSPGLPIRPPQTTGR
;
A
#
# COMPACT_ATOMS: atom_id res chain seq x y z
N MET A 1 36.63 2.08 -9.97
CA MET A 1 36.05 1.19 -8.93
C MET A 1 35.00 0.33 -9.62
N PRO A 2 35.06 -1.01 -9.56
CA PRO A 2 34.00 -1.84 -10.13
C PRO A 2 32.67 -1.52 -9.43
N ALA A 3 31.61 -1.28 -10.21
CA ALA A 3 30.28 -1.06 -9.67
C ALA A 3 29.83 -2.33 -8.92
N SER A 4 29.33 -2.16 -7.70
CA SER A 4 28.76 -3.29 -6.96
C SER A 4 27.59 -3.87 -7.75
N PRO A 5 27.43 -5.20 -7.79
CA PRO A 5 26.29 -5.81 -8.46
C PRO A 5 24.98 -5.31 -7.81
N PRO A 6 23.92 -5.10 -8.60
CA PRO A 6 22.64 -4.68 -8.05
C PRO A 6 22.12 -5.73 -7.07
N LEU A 7 21.45 -5.26 -6.00
CA LEU A 7 20.75 -6.14 -5.05
C LEU A 7 19.80 -7.07 -5.81
N SER A 8 19.76 -8.33 -5.39
CA SER A 8 18.75 -9.26 -5.89
C SER A 8 17.35 -8.78 -5.51
N ARG A 9 16.34 -9.07 -6.34
CA ARG A 9 14.95 -8.65 -6.07
C ARG A 9 14.42 -9.12 -4.70
N PRO A 10 14.65 -10.38 -4.26
CA PRO A 10 14.25 -10.81 -2.92
C PRO A 10 14.98 -10.04 -1.82
N ALA A 11 16.27 -9.74 -2.00
CA ALA A 11 17.02 -8.94 -1.03
C ALA A 11 16.47 -7.51 -0.93
N ALA A 12 16.08 -6.91 -2.06
CA ALA A 12 15.47 -5.59 -2.08
C ALA A 12 14.08 -5.58 -1.42
N ALA A 13 13.26 -6.61 -1.65
CA ALA A 13 11.97 -6.80 -0.98
C ALA A 13 12.11 -6.92 0.56
N VAL A 14 13.07 -7.74 1.03
CA VAL A 14 13.40 -7.86 2.45
C VAL A 14 13.92 -6.53 3.02
N ALA A 15 14.76 -5.82 2.27
CA ALA A 15 15.30 -4.54 2.69
C ALA A 15 14.20 -3.49 2.90
N VAL A 16 13.19 -3.43 2.02
CA VAL A 16 12.03 -2.53 2.20
C VAL A 16 11.27 -2.87 3.47
N LEU A 17 10.90 -4.14 3.68
CA LEU A 17 10.19 -4.57 4.89
C LEU A 17 10.98 -4.26 6.17
N ALA A 18 12.26 -4.61 6.18
CA ALA A 18 13.14 -4.33 7.32
C ALA A 18 13.26 -2.82 7.56
N SER A 19 13.38 -2.01 6.51
CA SER A 19 13.48 -0.55 6.62
C SER A 19 12.21 0.06 7.19
N SER A 20 11.03 -0.39 6.76
CA SER A 20 9.75 0.08 7.33
C SER A 20 9.64 -0.26 8.82
N ILE A 21 9.99 -1.50 9.20
CA ILE A 21 9.97 -1.93 10.61
C ILE A 21 10.97 -1.12 11.46
N ILE A 22 12.20 -0.94 10.96
CA ILE A 22 13.23 -0.15 11.64
C ILE A 22 12.78 1.31 11.78
N PHE A 23 12.19 1.89 10.74
CA PHE A 23 11.67 3.26 10.78
C PHE A 23 10.57 3.41 11.84
N MET A 24 9.60 2.49 11.89
CA MET A 24 8.56 2.50 12.92
C MET A 24 9.16 2.36 14.32
N ALA A 25 10.13 1.47 14.51
CA ALA A 25 10.80 1.28 15.80
C ALA A 25 11.59 2.52 16.25
N ILE A 26 12.32 3.17 15.34
CA ILE A 26 13.03 4.44 15.61
C ILE A 26 12.02 5.55 15.93
N SER A 27 10.90 5.60 15.21
CA SER A 27 9.84 6.58 15.47
C SER A 27 9.26 6.38 16.86
N ALA A 28 8.83 5.16 17.21
CA ALA A 28 8.33 4.81 18.54
C ALA A 28 9.33 5.16 19.65
N TRP A 29 10.62 4.84 19.45
CA TRP A 29 11.69 5.21 20.37
C TRP A 29 11.77 6.72 20.57
N SER A 30 11.76 7.50 19.48
CA SER A 30 11.95 8.95 19.56
C SER A 30 10.83 9.68 20.31
N PHE A 31 9.64 9.09 20.40
CA PHE A 31 8.50 9.60 21.18
C PHE A 31 8.38 8.98 22.59
N ALA A 32 9.33 8.14 23.01
CA ALA A 32 9.30 7.52 24.34
C ALA A 32 9.27 8.57 25.47
N PRO A 33 8.48 8.34 26.55
CA PRO A 33 7.72 7.13 26.85
C PRO A 33 6.35 7.03 26.16
N VAL A 34 5.91 8.06 25.45
CA VAL A 34 4.59 8.15 24.80
C VAL A 34 4.71 7.72 23.34
N TRP A 35 5.19 6.49 23.13
CA TRP A 35 5.52 5.92 21.83
C TRP A 35 4.30 5.88 20.89
N GLU A 36 3.09 5.85 21.43
CA GLU A 36 1.83 5.83 20.68
C GLU A 36 1.70 7.04 19.74
N ARG A 37 2.35 8.17 20.08
CA ARG A 37 2.39 9.36 19.22
C ARG A 37 3.04 9.12 17.86
N ALA A 38 3.87 8.08 17.74
CA ALA A 38 4.43 7.69 16.45
C ALA A 38 3.37 7.09 15.52
N PHE A 39 2.20 6.69 16.03
CA PHE A 39 1.16 5.94 15.30
C PHE A 39 -0.25 6.56 15.40
N ARG A 40 -0.54 7.51 16.29
CA ARG A 40 -1.91 7.97 16.63
C ARG A 40 -2.47 9.12 15.79
N SER A 41 -1.75 9.61 14.78
CA SER A 41 -2.18 10.80 14.03
C SER A 41 -1.76 10.73 12.57
N ASP A 42 -2.53 11.36 11.70
CA ASP A 42 -2.23 11.56 10.26
C ASP A 42 -0.94 12.38 10.05
N ALA A 43 -0.54 13.17 11.05
CA ALA A 43 0.73 13.87 11.08
C ALA A 43 1.89 13.07 11.69
N SER A 44 1.66 11.80 12.05
CA SER A 44 2.66 10.95 12.69
C SER A 44 3.72 10.50 11.67
N PRO A 45 4.95 10.19 12.12
CA PRO A 45 5.97 9.67 11.22
C PRO A 45 5.52 8.43 10.45
N VAL A 46 4.68 7.57 11.05
CA VAL A 46 4.22 6.32 10.44
C VAL A 46 3.20 6.58 9.33
N ALA A 47 2.24 7.49 9.53
CA ALA A 47 1.32 7.95 8.46
C ALA A 47 2.08 8.60 7.28
N TRP A 48 3.13 9.39 7.56
CA TRP A 48 4.02 9.92 6.53
C TRP A 48 4.75 8.83 5.73
N LEU A 49 5.17 7.75 6.40
CA LEU A 49 5.77 6.60 5.73
C LEU A 49 4.74 5.88 4.84
N SER A 50 3.50 5.75 5.29
CA SER A 50 2.39 5.19 4.50
C SER A 50 2.23 5.94 3.16
N SER A 51 2.09 7.27 3.23
CA SER A 51 2.03 8.11 2.01
C SER A 51 3.22 7.93 1.07
N ALA A 52 4.44 7.81 1.61
CA ALA A 52 5.63 7.56 0.80
C ALA A 52 5.62 6.16 0.14
N LEU A 53 5.14 5.14 0.85
CA LEU A 53 5.00 3.78 0.32
C LEU A 53 3.93 3.72 -0.77
N LEU A 54 2.78 4.37 -0.59
CA LEU A 54 1.72 4.47 -1.60
C LEU A 54 2.20 5.18 -2.88
N LEU A 55 2.92 6.30 -2.76
CA LEU A 55 3.54 6.95 -3.93
C LEU A 55 4.58 6.06 -4.61
N THR A 56 5.36 5.31 -3.82
CA THR A 56 6.34 4.36 -4.36
C THR A 56 5.64 3.21 -5.08
N LEU A 57 4.54 2.68 -4.55
CA LEU A 57 3.68 1.69 -5.19
C LEU A 57 3.10 2.22 -6.50
N ALA A 58 2.67 3.48 -6.53
CA ALA A 58 2.20 4.12 -7.75
C ALA A 58 3.28 4.15 -8.83
N ALA A 59 4.49 4.61 -8.49
CA ALA A 59 5.63 4.63 -9.39
C ALA A 59 6.05 3.22 -9.85
N MET A 60 6.07 2.25 -8.93
CA MET A 60 6.39 0.86 -9.24
C MET A 60 5.34 0.21 -10.14
N SER A 61 4.08 0.57 -10.00
CA SER A 61 2.99 0.12 -10.90
C SER A 61 3.22 0.59 -12.33
N LEU A 62 3.61 1.87 -12.51
CA LEU A 62 3.97 2.42 -13.81
C LEU A 62 5.21 1.73 -14.41
N ARG A 63 6.22 1.46 -13.58
CA ARG A 63 7.42 0.73 -13.99
C ARG A 63 7.10 -0.71 -14.42
N LEU A 64 6.28 -1.44 -13.66
CA LEU A 64 5.85 -2.79 -14.04
C LEU A 64 4.96 -2.77 -15.29
N MET A 65 4.15 -1.75 -15.49
CA MET A 65 3.40 -1.54 -16.73
C MET A 65 4.34 -1.33 -17.93
N ALA A 66 5.34 -0.46 -17.79
CA ALA A 66 6.29 -0.13 -18.84
C ALA A 66 7.15 -1.33 -19.23
N ASP A 67 7.59 -2.11 -18.23
CA ASP A 67 8.40 -3.32 -18.41
C ASP A 67 7.54 -4.55 -18.80
N GLY A 68 6.22 -4.41 -18.94
CA GLY A 68 5.32 -5.52 -19.26
C GLY A 68 5.15 -6.56 -18.15
N GLY A 69 5.58 -6.28 -16.91
CA GLY A 69 5.34 -7.12 -15.73
C GLY A 69 3.89 -7.10 -15.24
N LEU A 70 3.09 -6.12 -15.67
CA LEU A 70 1.63 -6.07 -15.47
C LEU A 70 0.91 -5.70 -16.76
N PRO A 71 -0.33 -6.17 -16.98
CA PRO A 71 -1.20 -5.65 -18.04
C PRO A 71 -1.36 -4.14 -17.93
N ARG A 72 -1.34 -3.43 -19.07
CA ARG A 72 -1.36 -1.95 -19.10
C ARG A 72 -2.51 -1.33 -18.31
N TRP A 73 -3.71 -1.86 -18.48
CA TRP A 73 -4.88 -1.37 -17.76
C TRP A 73 -4.74 -1.54 -16.24
N LEU A 74 -4.17 -2.68 -15.80
CA LEU A 74 -4.03 -3.00 -14.38
C LEU A 74 -2.90 -2.18 -13.74
N GLY A 75 -1.77 -2.04 -14.43
CA GLY A 75 -0.67 -1.19 -13.95
C GLY A 75 -1.05 0.29 -13.90
N GLY A 76 -1.79 0.79 -14.90
CA GLY A 76 -2.35 2.15 -14.89
C GLY A 76 -3.39 2.34 -13.78
N TRP A 77 -4.29 1.38 -13.59
CA TRP A 77 -5.26 1.38 -12.50
C TRP A 77 -4.57 1.42 -11.14
N MET A 78 -3.59 0.53 -10.89
CA MET A 78 -2.84 0.51 -9.64
C MET A 78 -2.09 1.82 -9.40
N ALA A 79 -1.47 2.38 -10.43
CA ALA A 79 -0.79 3.67 -10.30
C ALA A 79 -1.76 4.78 -9.85
N ALA A 80 -2.92 4.87 -10.50
CA ALA A 80 -3.94 5.85 -10.15
C ALA A 80 -4.53 5.60 -8.75
N ALA A 81 -4.84 4.35 -8.41
CA ALA A 81 -5.42 3.97 -7.12
C ALA A 81 -4.47 4.28 -5.96
N MET A 82 -3.21 3.86 -6.05
CA MET A 82 -2.21 4.12 -4.99
C MET A 82 -1.90 5.61 -4.86
N PHE A 83 -1.88 6.35 -5.98
CA PHE A 83 -1.73 7.81 -5.94
C PHE A 83 -2.92 8.50 -5.26
N LEU A 84 -4.16 8.07 -5.58
CA LEU A 84 -5.35 8.59 -4.93
C LEU A 84 -5.41 8.26 -3.44
N LEU A 85 -5.01 7.04 -3.04
CA LEU A 85 -4.87 6.68 -1.63
C LEU A 85 -3.80 7.51 -0.94
N ALA A 86 -2.65 7.78 -1.58
CA ALA A 86 -1.63 8.66 -1.00
C ALA A 86 -2.14 10.10 -0.79
N LEU A 87 -3.02 10.59 -1.67
CA LEU A 87 -3.67 11.88 -1.47
C LEU A 87 -4.73 11.81 -0.36
N ASP A 88 -5.52 10.76 -0.35
CA ASP A 88 -6.52 10.55 0.68
C ASP A 88 -5.89 10.47 2.08
N GLU A 89 -4.74 9.81 2.21
CA GLU A 89 -3.94 9.76 3.44
C GLU A 89 -3.52 11.16 3.92
N GLN A 90 -3.12 12.04 3.00
CA GLN A 90 -2.65 13.39 3.35
C GLN A 90 -3.78 14.41 3.53
N PHE A 91 -4.92 14.22 2.87
CA PHE A 91 -6.03 15.17 2.85
C PHE A 91 -7.30 14.68 3.54
N MET A 92 -7.29 13.42 3.99
CA MET A 92 -8.38 12.72 4.68
C MET A 92 -9.73 12.89 4.00
N TRP A 93 -9.79 12.68 2.68
CA TRP A 93 -11.01 12.90 1.93
C TRP A 93 -12.11 11.94 2.35
N HIS A 94 -11.77 10.68 2.65
CA HIS A 94 -12.72 9.71 3.15
C HIS A 94 -13.26 10.10 4.54
N GLU A 95 -12.45 10.69 5.42
CA GLU A 95 -12.92 11.21 6.71
C GLU A 95 -13.82 12.43 6.56
N LEU A 96 -13.45 13.37 5.68
CA LEU A 96 -14.27 14.52 5.35
C LEU A 96 -15.64 14.06 4.84
N TRP A 97 -15.69 13.00 4.03
CA TRP A 97 -16.94 12.37 3.65
C TRP A 97 -17.67 11.78 4.87
N LYS A 98 -17.01 10.91 5.64
CA LYS A 98 -17.61 10.19 6.78
C LYS A 98 -18.22 11.13 7.81
N TYR A 99 -17.51 12.19 8.17
CA TYR A 99 -17.91 13.10 9.25
C TYR A 99 -18.67 14.34 8.78
N ARG A 100 -18.42 14.85 7.56
CA ARG A 100 -19.02 16.11 7.07
C ARG A 100 -20.00 15.97 5.92
N CYS A 101 -20.22 14.78 5.35
CA CYS A 101 -21.16 14.62 4.23
C CYS A 101 -22.59 15.08 4.56
N GLY A 102 -23.01 15.01 5.84
CA GLY A 102 -24.33 15.49 6.28
C GLY A 102 -24.57 16.98 6.04
N GLU A 103 -23.51 17.78 5.89
CA GLU A 103 -23.59 19.21 5.56
C GLU A 103 -23.94 19.45 4.08
N TRP A 104 -23.69 18.48 3.20
CA TRP A 104 -23.78 18.63 1.75
C TRP A 104 -24.88 17.79 1.11
N ILE A 105 -25.16 16.60 1.67
CA ILE A 105 -26.05 15.60 1.07
C ILE A 105 -27.00 15.01 2.12
N ALA A 106 -28.32 15.17 1.93
CA ALA A 106 -29.34 14.67 2.86
C ALA A 106 -29.36 13.14 3.02
N LEU A 107 -28.86 12.38 2.04
CA LEU A 107 -28.72 10.91 2.13
C LEU A 107 -27.67 10.48 3.17
N CYS A 108 -26.75 11.36 3.57
CA CYS A 108 -25.76 11.07 4.61
C CYS A 108 -26.36 11.00 6.03
N ARG A 109 -27.69 10.96 6.16
CA ARG A 109 -28.36 10.46 7.37
C ARG A 109 -28.23 8.95 7.57
N PHE A 110 -27.99 8.20 6.49
CA PHE A 110 -27.80 6.75 6.55
C PHE A 110 -26.31 6.42 6.73
N GLU A 111 -26.01 5.59 7.73
CA GLU A 111 -24.64 5.17 8.05
C GLU A 111 -23.93 4.52 6.87
N THR A 112 -24.62 3.64 6.12
CA THR A 112 -24.07 3.01 4.92
C THR A 112 -23.60 4.00 3.86
N VAL A 113 -24.21 5.19 3.78
CA VAL A 113 -23.78 6.23 2.84
C VAL A 113 -22.52 6.93 3.34
N ARG A 114 -22.35 7.10 4.66
CA ARG A 114 -21.13 7.65 5.26
C ARG A 114 -19.95 6.69 5.12
N GLU A 115 -20.18 5.40 5.29
CA GLU A 115 -19.15 4.35 5.15
C GLU A 115 -18.88 3.95 3.69
N LEU A 116 -19.58 4.57 2.73
CA LEU A 116 -19.51 4.18 1.31
C LEU A 116 -18.10 4.26 0.71
N PRO A 117 -17.24 5.26 1.02
CA PRO A 117 -15.84 5.25 0.58
C PRO A 117 -15.07 4.02 1.09
N MET A 118 -15.17 3.70 2.38
CA MET A 118 -14.48 2.55 2.99
C MET A 118 -14.96 1.23 2.40
N LEU A 119 -16.28 1.07 2.24
CA LEU A 119 -16.87 -0.10 1.57
C LEU A 119 -16.41 -0.20 0.11
N GLY A 120 -16.32 0.94 -0.58
CA GLY A 120 -15.81 1.04 -1.94
C GLY A 120 -14.37 0.56 -2.05
N VAL A 121 -13.48 1.05 -1.19
CA VAL A 121 -12.08 0.62 -1.11
C VAL A 121 -11.98 -0.88 -0.82
N ALA A 122 -12.76 -1.42 0.11
CA ALA A 122 -12.74 -2.85 0.43
C ALA A 122 -13.15 -3.73 -0.77
N VAL A 123 -14.24 -3.38 -1.46
CA VAL A 123 -14.74 -4.14 -2.62
C VAL A 123 -13.77 -4.03 -3.81
N VAL A 124 -13.41 -2.79 -4.17
CA VAL A 124 -12.54 -2.51 -5.31
C VAL A 124 -11.13 -3.05 -5.06
N GLY A 125 -10.62 -2.91 -3.85
CA GLY A 125 -9.34 -3.47 -3.40
C GLY A 125 -9.33 -4.99 -3.50
N SER A 126 -10.39 -5.67 -3.07
CA SER A 126 -10.51 -7.14 -3.18
C SER A 126 -10.52 -7.62 -4.64
N LEU A 127 -11.28 -6.95 -5.51
CA LEU A 127 -11.29 -7.25 -6.95
C LEU A 127 -9.93 -6.98 -7.60
N THR A 128 -9.26 -5.91 -7.19
CA THR A 128 -7.92 -5.55 -7.67
C THR A 128 -6.88 -6.57 -7.21
N ALA A 129 -6.93 -7.02 -5.95
CA ALA A 129 -6.06 -8.07 -5.43
C ALA A 129 -6.26 -9.39 -6.18
N TRP A 130 -7.51 -9.76 -6.49
CA TRP A 130 -7.80 -10.93 -7.32
C TRP A 130 -7.23 -10.80 -8.74
N ALA A 131 -7.38 -9.63 -9.38
CA ALA A 131 -6.79 -9.35 -10.69
C ALA A 131 -5.26 -9.41 -10.67
N LEU A 132 -4.64 -8.84 -9.63
CA LEU A 132 -3.19 -8.90 -9.40
C LEU A 132 -2.72 -10.34 -9.18
N HIS A 133 -3.44 -11.13 -8.39
CA HIS A 133 -3.10 -12.54 -8.18
C HIS A 133 -3.02 -13.32 -9.50
N ARG A 134 -3.95 -13.04 -10.43
CA ARG A 134 -3.99 -13.65 -11.76
C ARG A 134 -2.86 -13.17 -12.66
N ALA A 135 -2.45 -11.91 -12.53
CA ALA A 135 -1.40 -11.29 -13.33
C ALA A 135 0.03 -11.62 -12.84
N LEU A 136 0.24 -11.72 -11.54
CA LEU A 136 1.54 -12.09 -10.98
C LEU A 136 1.80 -13.57 -11.24
N HIS A 137 2.95 -13.90 -11.83
CA HIS A 137 3.28 -15.30 -12.17
C HIS A 137 4.03 -16.03 -11.07
N ASP A 138 4.80 -15.31 -10.26
CA ASP A 138 5.68 -15.89 -9.26
C ASP A 138 4.94 -16.16 -7.92
N ARG A 139 5.23 -17.32 -7.31
CA ARG A 139 4.60 -17.77 -6.06
C ARG A 139 4.94 -16.88 -4.87
N TRP A 140 6.16 -16.34 -4.83
CA TRP A 140 6.59 -15.47 -3.75
C TRP A 140 5.86 -14.13 -3.82
N SER A 141 5.78 -13.55 -5.01
CA SER A 141 5.04 -12.31 -5.26
C SER A 141 3.56 -12.46 -4.89
N ARG A 142 2.94 -13.60 -5.23
CA ARG A 142 1.55 -13.90 -4.81
C ARG A 142 1.42 -14.08 -3.29
N GLY A 143 2.37 -14.75 -2.65
CA GLY A 143 2.39 -14.92 -1.20
C GLY A 143 2.46 -13.57 -0.48
N LEU A 144 3.33 -12.68 -0.93
CA LEU A 144 3.47 -11.32 -0.41
C LEU A 144 2.23 -10.46 -0.65
N LEU A 145 1.61 -10.57 -1.83
CA LEU A 145 0.33 -9.91 -2.14
C LEU A 145 -0.76 -10.32 -1.13
N TRP A 146 -0.93 -11.61 -0.89
CA TRP A 146 -1.93 -12.10 0.05
C TRP A 146 -1.59 -11.79 1.50
N ALA A 147 -0.30 -11.81 1.87
CA ALA A 147 0.14 -11.36 3.19
C ALA A 147 -0.19 -9.87 3.39
N GLY A 148 0.11 -9.02 2.40
CA GLY A 148 -0.25 -7.60 2.42
C GLY A 148 -1.74 -7.39 2.56
N LEU A 149 -2.57 -8.09 1.77
CA LEU A 149 -4.03 -8.01 1.90
C LEU A 149 -4.52 -8.46 3.28
N ALA A 150 -4.00 -9.56 3.81
CA ALA A 150 -4.38 -10.06 5.14
C ALA A 150 -4.02 -9.05 6.24
N THR A 151 -2.83 -8.43 6.16
CA THR A 151 -2.41 -7.38 7.08
C THR A 151 -3.27 -6.12 6.94
N GLY A 152 -3.63 -5.72 5.72
CA GLY A 152 -4.51 -4.57 5.50
C GLY A 152 -5.93 -4.80 6.02
N LEU A 153 -6.48 -6.01 5.80
CA LEU A 153 -7.76 -6.39 6.42
C LEU A 153 -7.68 -6.41 7.95
N TRP A 154 -6.52 -6.78 8.50
CA TRP A 154 -6.27 -6.70 9.94
C TRP A 154 -6.22 -5.24 10.42
N ALA A 155 -5.58 -4.33 9.69
CA ALA A 155 -5.58 -2.90 10.02
C ALA A 155 -7.02 -2.34 10.06
N ILE A 156 -7.82 -2.61 9.02
CA ILE A 156 -9.25 -2.25 9.00
C ILE A 156 -10.01 -2.84 10.20
N ALA A 157 -9.72 -4.09 10.58
CA ALA A 157 -10.35 -4.69 11.75
C ALA A 157 -9.94 -3.99 13.05
N VAL A 158 -8.69 -3.53 13.15
CA VAL A 158 -8.18 -2.78 14.32
C VAL A 158 -8.85 -1.41 14.44
N ASP A 159 -9.07 -0.73 13.31
CA ASP A 159 -9.79 0.55 13.23
C ASP A 159 -11.28 0.39 13.60
N GLN A 160 -11.94 -0.58 12.99
CA GLN A 160 -13.41 -0.69 13.05
C GLN A 160 -13.95 -1.43 14.28
N LEU A 161 -13.10 -2.16 15.01
CA LEU A 161 -13.52 -2.97 16.16
C LEU A 161 -12.86 -2.48 17.45
N PRO A 162 -13.51 -2.63 18.61
CA PRO A 162 -12.90 -2.29 19.89
C PRO A 162 -11.72 -3.22 20.21
N MET A 163 -10.51 -2.76 19.93
CA MET A 163 -9.27 -3.49 20.21
C MET A 163 -8.68 -3.13 21.58
N PRO A 164 -8.02 -4.07 22.28
CA PRO A 164 -7.33 -3.78 23.53
C PRO A 164 -6.06 -2.97 23.29
N TYR A 165 -5.67 -2.14 24.26
CA TYR A 165 -4.34 -1.54 24.30
C TYR A 165 -3.26 -2.64 24.43
N PRO A 166 -2.13 -2.57 23.70
CA PRO A 166 -1.71 -1.51 22.79
C PRO A 166 -2.11 -1.71 21.31
N VAL A 167 -2.88 -2.75 20.98
CA VAL A 167 -3.18 -3.12 19.57
C VAL A 167 -3.94 -2.01 18.84
N ALA A 168 -4.87 -1.34 19.52
CA ALA A 168 -5.61 -0.19 18.97
C ALA A 168 -4.69 0.95 18.51
N GLU A 169 -3.49 1.07 19.09
CA GLU A 169 -2.53 2.14 18.77
C GLU A 169 -1.65 1.82 17.57
N LEU A 170 -1.78 0.63 17.00
CA LEU A 170 -0.88 0.11 15.96
C LEU A 170 -1.55 0.00 14.59
N GLU A 171 -2.77 0.50 14.43
CA GLU A 171 -3.52 0.54 13.17
C GLU A 171 -2.63 1.01 12.00
N GLU A 172 -2.14 2.24 12.05
CA GLU A 172 -1.18 2.85 11.10
C GLU A 172 0.04 1.96 10.83
N GLY A 173 0.55 1.30 11.88
CA GLY A 173 1.68 0.39 11.75
C GLY A 173 1.32 -0.85 10.92
N PHE A 174 0.10 -1.37 11.06
CA PHE A 174 -0.38 -2.48 10.25
C PHE A 174 -0.62 -2.06 8.79
N GLU A 175 -1.11 -0.84 8.55
CA GLU A 175 -1.24 -0.30 7.19
C GLU A 175 0.10 -0.19 6.48
N VAL A 176 1.09 0.44 7.12
CA VAL A 176 2.47 0.53 6.61
C VAL A 176 3.06 -0.85 6.31
N LEU A 177 2.79 -1.85 7.15
CA LEU A 177 3.23 -3.23 6.90
C LEU A 177 2.52 -3.84 5.68
N ALA A 178 1.21 -3.63 5.53
CA ALA A 178 0.44 -4.09 4.39
C ALA A 178 0.98 -3.52 3.07
N GLU A 179 1.27 -2.23 3.04
CA GLU A 179 1.84 -1.52 1.90
C GLU A 179 3.26 -1.96 1.58
N ALA A 180 4.10 -2.10 2.61
CA ALA A 180 5.47 -2.59 2.44
C ALA A 180 5.49 -4.03 1.89
N LEU A 181 4.55 -4.88 2.30
CA LEU A 181 4.35 -6.24 1.76
C LEU A 181 3.90 -6.19 0.29
N MET A 182 2.98 -5.30 -0.06
CA MET A 182 2.57 -5.09 -1.45
C MET A 182 3.74 -4.59 -2.31
N LEU A 183 4.54 -3.65 -1.80
CA LEU A 183 5.71 -3.13 -2.50
C LEU A 183 6.76 -4.21 -2.70
N ALA A 184 7.01 -5.02 -1.67
CA ALA A 184 7.86 -6.20 -1.75
C ALA A 184 7.37 -7.19 -2.84
N ALA A 185 6.05 -7.41 -2.94
CA ALA A 185 5.47 -8.24 -4.01
C ALA A 185 5.78 -7.67 -5.41
N PHE A 186 5.67 -6.35 -5.59
CA PHE A 186 5.92 -5.68 -6.86
C PHE A 186 7.40 -5.68 -7.24
N MET A 187 8.30 -5.55 -6.27
CA MET A 187 9.75 -5.64 -6.47
C MET A 187 10.19 -7.04 -6.88
N CYS A 188 9.50 -8.08 -6.40
CA CYS A 188 9.76 -9.46 -6.78
C CYS A 188 9.24 -9.80 -8.18
N SER A 189 8.25 -9.05 -8.68
CA SER A 189 7.66 -9.28 -10.00
C SER A 189 8.65 -8.93 -11.13
N PRO A 190 8.98 -9.89 -12.02
CA PRO A 190 9.81 -9.61 -13.17
C PRO A 190 9.05 -8.76 -14.20
N GLY A 191 9.74 -7.80 -14.81
CA GLY A 191 9.32 -7.29 -16.12
C GLY A 191 9.43 -8.40 -17.17
N LEU A 192 8.65 -8.34 -18.24
CA LEU A 192 8.89 -9.17 -19.40
C LEU A 192 10.29 -8.83 -19.95
N PRO A 193 11.11 -9.82 -20.33
CA PRO A 193 12.35 -9.52 -21.03
C PRO A 193 11.98 -8.72 -22.28
N ILE A 194 12.49 -7.49 -22.38
CA ILE A 194 12.38 -6.68 -23.59
C ILE A 194 13.05 -7.52 -24.68
N ARG A 195 12.25 -8.07 -25.60
CA ARG A 195 12.82 -8.74 -26.78
C ARG A 195 13.64 -7.69 -27.49
N PRO A 196 14.96 -7.90 -27.69
CA PRO A 196 15.73 -6.96 -28.52
C PRO A 196 15.01 -6.86 -29.87
N PRO A 197 14.95 -5.65 -30.46
CA PRO A 197 14.34 -5.49 -31.78
C PRO A 197 14.98 -6.52 -32.71
N GLN A 198 14.15 -7.36 -33.33
CA GLN A 198 14.62 -8.28 -34.35
C GLN A 198 15.29 -7.43 -35.41
N THR A 199 16.62 -7.48 -35.47
CA THR A 199 17.38 -6.96 -36.59
C THR A 199 16.94 -7.78 -37.80
N THR A 200 15.96 -7.26 -38.54
CA THR A 200 15.61 -7.77 -39.85
C THR A 200 16.82 -7.51 -40.73
N GLY A 201 17.73 -8.49 -40.80
CA GLY A 201 18.77 -8.52 -41.81
C GLY A 201 18.10 -8.54 -43.19
N ARG A 202 18.27 -7.46 -43.93
CA ARG A 202 18.21 -7.45 -45.39
C ARG A 202 19.59 -7.07 -45.89
#